data_AF-G4U1K2-F1
#
_entry.id   AF-G4U1K2-F1
#
_cell.length_a   1.000
_cell.length_b   1.000
_cell.length_c   1.000
_cell.angle_alpha   90.00
_cell.angle_beta   90.00
_cell.angle_gamma   90.00
#
_symmetry.space_group_name_H-M   'P 1'
#
loop_
_entity.id
_entity.type
_entity.pdbx_description
1 polymer ?
#
loop_
_entity_poly.entity_id
_entity_poly.type
_entity_poly.pdbx_seq_one_letter_code
_entity_poly.pdbx_strand_id
1 'polypeptide(L)'
;MLRYRAYDKIMERIADGTADESILTKYLDEGSFSRENLRDAIAVMYGAGVDTTSTALLNFFFCITLYREWQQKVHEEMDRVLGRGHLPTKEEIHKLPIFNAVWKEAFRWNPPVPIGLPHFSVKENVWNGYYLPKGTVVHCNIGYA
;
A
#
# COMPACT_ATOMS: atom_id res chain seq x y z
N MET A 1 -1.16 19.48 10.46
CA MET A 1 -1.41 18.99 9.09
C MET A 1 -0.53 17.75 8.85
N LEU A 2 -1.03 16.69 8.20
CA LEU A 2 -0.30 15.42 7.99
C LEU A 2 1.10 15.62 7.38
N ARG A 3 1.23 16.63 6.52
CA ARG A 3 2.48 17.07 5.87
C ARG A 3 3.67 17.23 6.83
N TYR A 4 3.44 17.75 8.02
CA TYR A 4 4.51 18.07 8.98
C TYR A 4 4.60 17.04 10.10
N ARG A 5 3.47 16.45 10.49
CA ARG A 5 3.34 15.63 11.70
C ARG A 5 4.37 14.50 11.81
N ALA A 6 4.56 13.73 10.75
CA ALA A 6 5.49 12.58 10.77
C ALA A 6 6.95 13.02 10.79
N TYR A 7 7.27 14.10 10.06
CA TYR A 7 8.61 14.68 10.01
C TYR A 7 8.99 15.30 11.37
N ASP A 8 8.13 16.19 11.90
CA ASP A 8 8.37 16.90 13.15
C ASP A 8 8.56 15.93 14.32
N LYS A 9 7.74 14.89 14.40
CA LYS A 9 7.86 13.85 15.43
C LYS A 9 9.22 13.15 15.40
N ILE A 10 9.79 12.93 14.22
CA ILE A 10 11.12 12.31 14.13
C ILE A 10 12.20 13.34 14.45
N MET A 11 12.06 14.59 14.02
CA MET A 11 13.00 15.67 14.38
C MET A 11 13.06 15.92 15.90
N GLU A 12 11.93 15.87 16.60
CA GLU A 12 11.87 15.91 18.07
C GLU A 12 12.69 14.76 18.68
N ARG A 13 12.48 13.53 18.20
CA ARG A 13 13.26 12.37 18.67
C ARG A 13 14.74 12.49 18.36
N ILE A 14 15.12 13.12 17.26
CA ILE A 14 16.53 13.39 16.93
C ILE A 14 17.11 14.38 17.94
N ALA A 15 16.40 15.47 18.22
CA ALA A 15 16.83 16.48 19.19
C ALA A 15 17.00 15.90 20.60
N ASP A 16 16.12 14.98 20.99
CA ASP A 16 16.17 14.29 22.29
C ASP A 16 17.17 13.11 22.32
N GLY A 17 17.83 12.78 21.20
CA GLY A 17 18.77 11.66 21.09
C GLY A 17 18.11 10.27 21.16
N THR A 18 16.80 10.18 20.92
CA THR A 18 15.98 8.95 21.00
C THR A 18 15.46 8.47 19.64
N ALA A 19 15.97 9.02 18.54
CA ALA A 19 15.59 8.62 17.20
C ALA A 19 16.22 7.29 16.81
N ASP A 20 15.39 6.38 16.30
CA ASP A 20 15.84 5.11 15.71
C ASP A 20 16.30 5.31 14.25
N GLU A 21 16.93 4.29 13.68
CA GLU A 21 17.15 4.23 12.24
C GLU A 21 15.81 4.23 11.50
N SER A 22 15.67 5.13 10.53
CA SER A 22 14.46 5.33 9.75
C SER A 22 14.82 5.89 8.38
N ILE A 23 13.87 5.86 7.45
CA ILE A 23 14.05 6.51 6.14
C ILE A 23 14.43 7.99 6.33
N LEU A 24 13.81 8.70 7.28
CA LEU A 24 14.13 10.10 7.51
C LEU A 24 15.56 10.28 8.02
N THR A 25 15.95 9.58 9.09
CA THR A 25 17.29 9.71 9.68
C THR A 25 18.39 9.29 8.71
N LYS A 26 18.14 8.29 7.86
CA LYS A 26 19.06 7.89 6.80
C LYS A 26 19.29 9.00 5.76
N TYR A 27 18.22 9.57 5.21
CA TYR A 27 18.34 10.54 4.11
C TYR A 27 18.53 11.99 4.56
N LEU A 28 18.47 12.28 5.86
CA LEU A 28 18.70 13.62 6.40
C LEU A 28 20.15 14.08 6.19
N ASP A 29 21.10 13.16 6.36
CA ASP A 29 22.55 13.44 6.33
C ASP A 29 23.18 13.18 4.95
N GLU A 30 22.51 12.42 4.07
CA GLU A 30 23.00 12.09 2.73
C GLU A 30 23.01 13.30 1.76
N GLY A 31 22.34 14.41 2.11
CA GLY A 31 22.31 15.65 1.32
C GLY A 31 21.65 15.54 -0.07
N SER A 32 21.11 14.37 -0.41
CA SER A 32 20.54 14.06 -1.73
C SER A 32 19.18 14.72 -1.97
N PHE A 33 18.50 15.16 -0.91
CA PHE A 33 17.18 15.80 -0.98
C PHE A 33 17.16 17.09 -0.16
N SER A 34 16.39 18.09 -0.63
CA SER A 34 16.06 19.23 0.22
C SER A 34 15.22 18.77 1.41
N ARG A 35 15.32 19.48 2.55
CA ARG A 35 14.49 19.17 3.72
C ARG A 35 12.99 19.19 3.40
N GLU A 36 12.56 20.09 2.51
CA GLU A 36 11.17 20.18 2.08
C GLU A 36 10.73 18.95 1.28
N ASN A 37 11.53 18.50 0.32
CA ASN A 37 11.24 17.29 -0.45
C ASN A 37 11.22 16.05 0.44
N LEU A 38 12.16 15.96 1.38
CA LEU A 38 12.23 14.86 2.31
C LEU A 38 10.99 14.83 3.23
N ARG A 39 10.58 15.98 3.79
CA ARG A 39 9.33 16.10 4.55
C ARG A 39 8.12 15.67 3.73
N ASP A 40 8.00 16.17 2.51
CA ASP A 40 6.86 15.88 1.64
C ASP A 40 6.82 14.40 1.26
N ALA A 41 7.97 13.77 1.02
CA ALA A 41 8.08 12.33 0.81
C ALA A 41 7.66 11.52 2.05
N ILE A 42 8.10 11.89 3.25
CA ILE A 42 7.66 11.23 4.50
C ILE A 42 6.14 11.33 4.66
N ALA A 43 5.57 12.51 4.39
CA ALA A 43 4.13 12.71 4.48
C ALA A 43 3.34 11.83 3.51
N VAL A 44 3.80 11.74 2.25
CA VAL A 44 3.18 10.88 1.24
C VAL A 44 3.30 9.41 1.63
N MET A 45 4.48 8.95 2.08
CA MET A 45 4.66 7.56 2.51
C MET A 45 3.73 7.20 3.67
N TYR A 46 3.60 8.08 4.66
CA TYR A 46 2.72 7.84 5.80
C TYR A 46 1.25 7.82 5.36
N GLY A 47 0.79 8.85 4.64
CA GLY A 47 -0.60 8.94 4.19
C GLY A 47 -1.00 7.83 3.24
N ALA A 48 -0.17 7.54 2.23
CA ALA A 48 -0.42 6.48 1.27
C ALA A 48 -0.31 5.09 1.90
N GLY A 49 0.62 4.88 2.84
CA GLY A 49 0.88 3.56 3.44
C GLY A 49 -0.14 3.14 4.51
N VAL A 50 -0.63 4.06 5.33
CA VAL A 50 -1.48 3.73 6.48
C VAL A 50 -2.91 3.40 6.05
N ASP A 51 -3.58 4.32 5.36
CA ASP A 51 -5.00 4.17 5.06
C ASP A 51 -5.25 3.06 4.03
N THR A 52 -4.39 2.95 3.01
CA THR A 52 -4.56 1.91 1.97
C THR A 52 -4.31 0.50 2.50
N THR A 53 -3.26 0.31 3.32
CA THR A 53 -2.90 -1.00 3.88
C THR A 53 -3.94 -1.45 4.91
N SER A 54 -4.38 -0.56 5.79
CA SER A 54 -5.43 -0.88 6.78
C SER A 54 -6.74 -1.25 6.09
N THR A 55 -7.14 -0.51 5.06
CA THR A 55 -8.31 -0.82 4.23
C THR A 55 -8.16 -2.16 3.52
N ALA A 56 -6.99 -2.47 2.95
CA ALA A 56 -6.75 -3.76 2.30
C ALA A 56 -6.92 -4.94 3.26
N LEU A 57 -6.35 -4.84 4.47
CA LEU A 57 -6.49 -5.87 5.50
C LEU A 57 -7.94 -6.02 5.95
N LEU A 58 -8.63 -4.91 6.20
CA LEU A 58 -10.05 -4.91 6.56
C LEU A 58 -10.89 -5.59 5.48
N ASN A 59 -10.67 -5.24 4.21
CA ASN A 59 -11.38 -5.83 3.09
C ASN A 59 -11.09 -7.33 2.97
N PHE A 60 -9.84 -7.76 3.11
CA PHE A 60 -9.49 -9.18 3.14
C PHE A 60 -10.22 -9.95 4.25
N PHE A 61 -10.20 -9.44 5.48
CA PHE A 61 -10.92 -10.08 6.58
C PHE A 61 -12.43 -10.09 6.34
N PHE A 62 -12.99 -8.99 5.85
CA PHE A 62 -14.40 -8.93 5.47
C PHE A 62 -14.74 -10.04 4.46
N CYS A 63 -13.97 -10.18 3.37
CA CYS A 63 -14.15 -11.24 2.37
C CYS A 63 -14.10 -12.64 3.01
N ILE A 64 -13.09 -12.90 3.85
CA ILE A 64 -12.89 -14.24 4.41
C ILE A 64 -14.02 -14.62 5.39
N THR A 65 -14.64 -13.64 6.06
CA THR A 65 -15.80 -13.90 6.92
C THR A 65 -17.06 -14.30 6.14
N LEU A 66 -17.20 -13.81 4.89
CA LEU A 66 -18.32 -14.16 4.01
C LEU A 66 -18.14 -15.56 3.39
N TYR A 67 -16.90 -15.96 3.12
CA TYR A 67 -16.57 -17.20 2.41
C TYR A 67 -15.77 -18.17 3.29
N ARG A 68 -16.43 -18.71 4.33
CA ARG A 68 -15.80 -19.59 5.33
C ARG A 68 -15.13 -20.84 4.76
N GLU A 69 -15.61 -21.36 3.63
CA GLU A 69 -14.96 -22.49 2.95
C GLU A 69 -13.52 -22.17 2.50
N TRP A 70 -13.27 -20.94 2.05
CA TRP A 70 -11.95 -20.47 1.63
C TRP A 70 -11.09 -20.14 2.84
N GLN A 71 -11.69 -19.62 3.91
CA GLN A 71 -11.02 -19.48 5.20
C GLN A 71 -10.42 -20.81 5.66
N GLN A 72 -11.21 -21.89 5.65
CA GLN A 72 -10.76 -23.21 6.08
C GLN A 72 -9.62 -23.73 5.19
N LYS A 73 -9.74 -23.61 3.87
CA LYS A 73 -8.67 -24.02 2.92
C LYS A 73 -7.36 -23.26 3.15
N VAL A 74 -7.43 -21.96 3.45
CA VAL A 74 -6.24 -21.15 3.79
C VAL A 74 -5.60 -21.64 5.08
N HIS A 75 -6.39 -21.90 6.13
CA HIS A 75 -5.86 -22.44 7.39
C HIS A 75 -5.21 -23.82 7.20
N GLU A 76 -5.87 -24.72 6.46
CA GLU A 76 -5.34 -26.06 6.16
C GLU A 76 -4.03 -25.99 5.35
N GLU A 77 -3.92 -25.08 4.38
CA GLU A 77 -2.68 -24.84 3.65
C GLU A 77 -1.58 -24.32 4.56
N MET A 78 -1.87 -23.31 5.38
CA MET A 78 -0.89 -22.74 6.32
C MET A 78 -0.38 -23.79 7.30
N ASP A 79 -1.28 -24.55 7.94
CA ASP A 79 -0.89 -25.61 8.88
C ASP A 79 -0.05 -26.70 8.20
N ARG A 80 -0.38 -27.08 6.96
CA ARG A 80 0.34 -28.11 6.20
C ARG A 80 1.72 -27.63 5.73
N VAL A 81 1.84 -26.39 5.26
CA VAL A 81 3.07 -25.87 4.62
C VAL A 81 4.03 -25.27 5.63
N LEU A 82 3.51 -24.57 6.65
CA LEU A 82 4.31 -23.84 7.65
C LEU A 82 4.46 -24.60 8.96
N GLY A 83 3.50 -25.47 9.28
CA GLY A 83 3.34 -26.04 10.61
C GLY A 83 2.53 -25.12 11.53
N ARG A 84 1.78 -25.75 12.45
CA ARG A 84 0.87 -25.03 13.34
C ARG A 84 1.62 -24.14 14.32
N GLY A 85 1.22 -22.87 14.40
CA GLY A 85 1.81 -21.88 15.32
C GLY A 85 3.09 -21.22 14.80
N HIS A 86 3.53 -21.53 13.58
CA HIS A 86 4.66 -20.87 12.94
C HIS A 86 4.22 -19.57 12.25
N LEU A 87 5.00 -18.51 12.42
CA LEU A 87 4.79 -17.26 11.70
C LEU A 87 5.51 -17.33 10.35
N PRO A 88 4.83 -17.04 9.23
CA PRO A 88 5.44 -17.16 7.91
C PRO A 88 6.58 -16.15 7.71
N THR A 89 7.68 -16.62 7.13
CA THR A 89 8.71 -15.76 6.54
C THR A 89 8.31 -15.28 5.15
N LYS A 90 9.00 -14.27 4.63
CA LYS A 90 8.72 -13.71 3.28
C LYS A 90 8.82 -14.78 2.19
N GLU A 91 9.83 -15.64 2.28
CA GLU A 91 10.10 -16.71 1.33
C GLU A 91 9.04 -17.81 1.41
N GLU A 92 8.49 -18.06 2.61
CA GLU A 92 7.44 -19.04 2.83
C GLU A 92 6.08 -18.59 2.31
N ILE A 93 5.76 -17.29 2.32
CA ILE A 93 4.50 -16.77 1.77
C ILE A 93 4.34 -17.18 0.30
N HIS A 94 5.43 -17.25 -0.47
CA HIS A 94 5.39 -17.70 -1.87
C HIS A 94 4.99 -19.17 -2.03
N LYS A 95 5.10 -19.99 -0.98
CA LYS A 95 4.71 -21.40 -0.96
C LYS A 95 3.24 -21.63 -0.61
N LEU A 96 2.46 -20.57 -0.40
CA LEU A 96 1.05 -20.62 -0.02
C LEU A 96 0.14 -20.22 -1.20
N PRO A 97 -0.02 -21.05 -2.24
CA PRO A 97 -0.78 -20.67 -3.43
C PRO A 97 -2.25 -20.35 -3.14
N ILE A 98 -2.91 -21.06 -2.22
CA ILE A 98 -4.32 -20.79 -1.86
C ILE A 98 -4.42 -19.45 -1.14
N PHE A 99 -3.59 -19.19 -0.12
CA PHE A 99 -3.56 -17.89 0.55
C PHE A 99 -3.33 -16.74 -0.44
N ASN A 100 -2.34 -16.89 -1.32
CA ASN A 100 -2.03 -15.86 -2.32
C ASN A 100 -3.19 -15.64 -3.31
N ALA A 101 -3.91 -16.69 -3.68
CA ALA A 101 -5.10 -16.58 -4.53
C ALA A 101 -6.24 -15.84 -3.80
N VAL A 102 -6.53 -16.21 -2.55
CA VAL A 102 -7.58 -15.56 -1.74
C VAL A 102 -7.25 -14.10 -1.46
N TRP A 103 -5.98 -13.78 -1.14
CA TRP A 103 -5.52 -12.40 -0.97
C TRP A 103 -5.73 -11.58 -2.23
N LYS A 104 -5.30 -12.08 -3.39
CA LYS A 104 -5.51 -11.40 -4.68
C LYS A 104 -6.99 -11.25 -5.02
N GLU A 105 -7.82 -12.24 -4.71
CA GLU A 105 -9.25 -12.19 -4.98
C GLU A 105 -9.97 -11.16 -4.12
N ALA A 106 -9.56 -11.00 -2.85
CA ALA A 106 -10.05 -9.91 -2.00
C ALA A 106 -9.72 -8.52 -2.59
N PHE A 107 -8.51 -8.36 -3.13
CA PHE A 107 -8.12 -7.12 -3.83
C PHE A 107 -8.89 -6.90 -5.12
N ARG A 108 -9.17 -7.97 -5.88
CA ARG A 108 -9.96 -7.89 -7.11
C ARG A 108 -11.39 -7.45 -6.81
N TRP A 109 -11.99 -8.00 -5.75
CA TRP A 109 -13.39 -7.77 -5.42
C TRP A 109 -13.63 -6.44 -4.70
N ASN A 110 -12.72 -6.02 -3.82
CA ASN A 110 -12.87 -4.79 -3.04
C ASN A 110 -11.50 -4.09 -2.85
N PRO A 111 -10.97 -3.44 -3.90
CA PRO A 111 -9.68 -2.76 -3.82
C PRO A 111 -9.78 -1.48 -2.96
N PRO A 112 -8.74 -1.11 -2.19
CA PRO A 112 -8.74 0.11 -1.37
C PRO A 112 -8.91 1.43 -2.14
N VAL A 113 -8.56 1.46 -3.43
CA VAL A 113 -8.59 2.66 -4.28
C VAL A 113 -9.35 2.36 -5.59
N PRO A 114 -10.68 2.19 -5.57
CA PRO A 114 -11.46 1.62 -6.68
C PRO A 114 -11.46 2.44 -7.98
N ILE A 115 -11.12 3.72 -7.92
CA ILE A 115 -11.00 4.63 -9.08
C ILE A 115 -9.55 5.04 -9.40
N GLY A 116 -8.58 4.36 -8.79
CA GLY A 116 -7.15 4.62 -8.95
C GLY A 116 -6.74 6.04 -8.52
N LEU A 117 -5.52 6.42 -8.90
CA LEU A 117 -5.05 7.80 -8.79
C LEU A 117 -5.34 8.57 -10.07
N PRO A 118 -5.81 9.83 -9.99
CA PRO A 118 -6.03 10.66 -11.17
C PRO A 118 -4.73 10.86 -11.94
N HIS A 119 -4.75 10.59 -13.24
CA HIS A 119 -3.66 10.92 -14.16
C HIS A 119 -4.07 12.12 -15.02
N PHE A 120 -3.10 12.93 -15.42
CA PHE A 120 -3.34 14.14 -16.22
C PHE A 120 -2.59 14.07 -17.54
N SER A 121 -3.27 14.38 -18.65
CA SER A 121 -2.65 14.40 -19.97
C SER A 121 -1.75 15.63 -20.13
N VAL A 122 -0.43 15.42 -20.12
CA VAL A 122 0.58 16.50 -20.26
C VAL A 122 0.66 17.10 -21.67
N LYS A 123 0.14 16.38 -22.66
CA LYS A 123 -0.02 16.80 -24.06
C LYS A 123 -1.27 16.17 -24.67
N GLU A 124 -1.63 16.58 -25.87
CA GLU A 124 -2.68 15.91 -26.64
C GLU A 124 -2.30 14.47 -26.98
N ASN A 125 -3.29 13.57 -26.99
CA ASN A 125 -3.08 12.16 -27.28
C ASN A 125 -4.33 11.53 -27.93
N VAL A 126 -4.19 10.35 -28.53
CA VAL A 126 -5.32 9.53 -29.00
C VAL A 126 -5.27 8.19 -28.28
N TRP A 127 -6.36 7.83 -27.60
CA TRP A 127 -6.48 6.55 -26.90
C TRP A 127 -7.74 5.83 -27.35
N ASN A 128 -7.61 4.60 -27.85
CA ASN A 128 -8.72 3.82 -28.41
C ASN A 128 -9.57 4.58 -29.45
N GLY A 129 -8.92 5.42 -30.26
CA GLY A 129 -9.58 6.26 -31.27
C GLY A 129 -10.21 7.56 -30.73
N TYR A 130 -10.20 7.78 -29.42
CA TYR A 130 -10.68 9.01 -28.80
C TYR A 130 -9.56 10.03 -28.67
N TYR A 131 -9.82 11.27 -29.11
CA TYR A 131 -8.93 12.39 -28.89
C TYR A 131 -8.99 12.86 -27.43
N LEU A 132 -7.83 12.92 -26.79
CA LEU A 132 -7.63 13.39 -25.42
C LEU A 132 -6.87 14.73 -25.46
N PRO A 133 -7.52 15.86 -25.20
CA PRO A 133 -6.84 17.14 -25.08
C PRO A 133 -5.78 17.13 -23.97
N LYS A 134 -4.71 17.92 -24.15
CA LYS A 134 -3.85 18.33 -23.03
C LYS A 134 -4.73 18.94 -21.94
N GLY A 135 -4.54 18.54 -20.69
CA GLY A 135 -5.45 18.97 -19.62
C GLY A 135 -6.37 17.89 -19.08
N THR A 136 -6.58 16.82 -19.83
CA THR A 136 -7.59 15.81 -19.47
C THR A 136 -7.18 15.04 -18.22
N VAL A 137 -8.07 14.99 -17.21
CA VAL A 137 -7.92 14.13 -16.03
C VAL A 137 -8.59 12.79 -16.32
N VAL A 138 -7.83 11.70 -16.14
CA VAL A 138 -8.28 10.33 -16.37
C VAL A 138 -8.23 9.57 -15.05
N HIS A 139 -9.34 8.91 -14.71
CA HIS A 139 -9.42 7.99 -13.57
C HIS A 139 -9.45 6.56 -14.09
N CYS A 140 -8.75 5.65 -13.41
CA CYS A 140 -8.74 4.25 -13.76
C CYS A 140 -9.77 3.51 -12.90
N ASN A 141 -10.89 3.08 -13.50
CA ASN A 141 -11.85 2.26 -12.78
C ASN A 141 -11.30 0.84 -12.61
N ILE A 142 -10.86 0.51 -11.38
CA ILE A 142 -10.32 -0.80 -11.03
C ILE A 142 -11.23 -1.61 -10.11
N GLY A 143 -12.24 -0.99 -9.48
CA GLY A 143 -13.04 -1.64 -8.42
C GLY A 143 -14.51 -1.91 -8.74
N TYR A 144 -15.03 -1.45 -9.87
CA TYR A 144 -16.46 -1.63 -10.23
C TYR A 144 -16.66 -2.52 -11.47
N ALA A 145 -15.86 -3.58 -11.61
CA ALA A 145 -15.90 -4.52 -12.73
C ALA A 145 -16.52 -5.88 -12.35
#